data_AF-A0A968XNT5-F1
#
_entry.id   AF-A0A968XNT5-F1
#
_cell.length_a   1.000
_cell.length_b   1.000
_cell.length_c   1.000
_cell.angle_alpha   90.00
_cell.angle_beta   90.00
_cell.angle_gamma   90.00
#
_symmetry.space_group_name_H-M   'P 1'
#
loop_
_entity.id
_entity.type
_entity.pdbx_description
1 polymer ?
#
loop_
_entity_poly.entity_id
_entity_poly.type
_entity_poly.pdbx_seq_one_letter_code
_entity_poly.pdbx_strand_id
1 'polypeptide(L)'
;MQTNLSQAQNPAFDAMNYTPITTTVKPEIEGEIRKTSVNEPLIYEPHWITGGAKHPGLIVETPGLANVAPPPITYRPSLPHRLNNLGLISEVQFERVIYAGQAHEQRLANGARAGISIGDGTGAGKTSSLAGIILDNWFRGNRKTVLVFSQNRFNRSRPRRI
;
A
#
# COMPACT_ATOMS: atom_id res chain seq x y z
N MET A 1 0.90 -37.14 4.90
CA MET A 1 -0.01 -36.36 5.78
C MET A 1 0.19 -34.89 5.48
N GLN A 2 -0.65 -34.32 4.61
CA GLN A 2 -0.62 -32.89 4.28
C GLN A 2 -1.53 -32.18 5.27
N THR A 3 -0.96 -31.36 6.15
CA THR A 3 -1.73 -30.53 7.07
C THR A 3 -2.32 -29.37 6.28
N ASN A 4 -3.63 -29.44 6.02
CA ASN A 4 -4.42 -28.30 5.61
C ASN A 4 -4.23 -27.18 6.63
N LEU A 5 -3.46 -26.15 6.27
CA LEU A 5 -3.53 -24.86 6.93
C LEU A 5 -4.87 -24.25 6.51
N SER A 6 -5.93 -24.65 7.22
CA SER A 6 -7.22 -23.98 7.18
C SER A 6 -6.96 -22.49 7.32
N GLN A 7 -7.39 -21.73 6.32
CA GLN A 7 -7.46 -20.28 6.37
C GLN A 7 -8.29 -19.92 7.60
N ALA A 8 -7.63 -19.63 8.71
CA ALA A 8 -8.30 -19.12 9.89
C ALA A 8 -8.97 -17.81 9.45
N GLN A 9 -10.30 -17.82 9.35
CA GLN A 9 -11.10 -16.60 9.27
C GLN A 9 -10.73 -15.77 10.48
N ASN A 10 -9.87 -14.79 10.25
CA ASN A 10 -9.41 -13.91 11.30
C ASN A 10 -10.58 -12.95 11.57
N PRO A 11 -11.29 -13.04 12.71
CA PRO A 11 -12.49 -12.24 13.01
C PRO A 11 -12.18 -10.74 13.06
N ALA A 12 -10.90 -10.42 13.19
CA ALA A 12 -10.28 -9.15 12.84
C ALA A 12 -10.84 -8.55 11.54
N PHE A 13 -10.91 -9.31 10.47
CA PHE A 13 -11.13 -8.75 9.14
C PHE A 13 -12.51 -8.11 8.96
N ASP A 14 -13.57 -8.69 9.54
CA ASP A 14 -14.94 -8.15 9.47
C ASP A 14 -15.13 -6.87 10.31
N ALA A 15 -14.21 -6.58 11.24
CA ALA A 15 -14.23 -5.37 12.07
C ALA A 15 -13.41 -4.22 11.48
N MET A 16 -12.71 -4.46 10.38
CA MET A 16 -12.24 -3.38 9.52
C MET A 16 -13.44 -2.92 8.68
N ASN A 17 -13.69 -1.63 8.53
CA ASN A 17 -14.63 -1.11 7.51
C ASN A 17 -14.15 -1.38 6.06
N TYR A 18 -13.24 -2.34 5.89
CA TYR A 18 -12.51 -2.67 4.69
C TYR A 18 -13.01 -4.01 4.14
N THR A 19 -13.91 -3.95 3.17
CA THR A 19 -14.24 -5.12 2.37
C THR A 19 -13.35 -5.11 1.12
N PRO A 20 -12.44 -6.09 0.94
CA PRO A 20 -11.79 -6.29 -0.35
C PRO A 20 -12.90 -6.69 -1.31
N ILE A 21 -13.04 -5.97 -2.41
CA ILE A 21 -14.02 -6.33 -3.43
C ILE A 21 -13.52 -7.64 -4.05
N THR A 22 -13.95 -8.76 -3.49
CA THR A 22 -13.65 -10.10 -4.00
C THR A 22 -14.59 -10.32 -5.16
N THR A 23 -14.08 -10.14 -6.38
CA THR A 23 -14.76 -10.52 -7.62
C THR A 23 -16.19 -9.98 -7.72
N THR A 24 -16.33 -8.66 -7.61
CA THR A 24 -17.44 -7.98 -8.29
C THR A 24 -16.81 -6.93 -9.17
N VAL A 25 -16.98 -7.11 -10.47
CA VAL A 25 -16.76 -6.11 -11.51
C VAL A 25 -17.23 -4.77 -10.93
N LYS A 26 -16.32 -3.81 -10.77
CA LYS A 26 -16.71 -2.41 -10.67
C LYS A 26 -17.62 -2.17 -11.88
N PRO A 27 -18.82 -1.60 -11.76
CA PRO A 27 -19.63 -1.32 -12.95
C PRO A 27 -18.69 -0.65 -13.95
N GLU A 28 -18.63 -1.18 -15.17
CA GLU A 28 -17.90 -0.55 -16.25
C GLU A 28 -18.30 0.91 -16.20
N ILE A 29 -17.38 1.75 -15.71
CA ILE A 29 -17.46 3.15 -16.03
C ILE A 29 -16.97 3.11 -17.47
N GLU A 30 -17.92 2.86 -18.38
CA GLU A 30 -17.81 3.24 -19.79
C GLU A 30 -16.98 4.49 -19.81
N GLY A 31 -15.86 4.48 -20.56
CA GLY A 31 -14.79 5.47 -20.54
C GLY A 31 -15.24 6.93 -20.51
N GLU A 32 -15.79 7.34 -19.39
CA GLU A 32 -16.01 8.69 -18.98
C GLU A 32 -14.62 9.02 -18.48
N ILE A 33 -13.77 9.42 -19.43
CA ILE A 33 -12.67 10.34 -19.18
C ILE A 33 -13.19 11.21 -18.04
N ARG A 34 -12.65 11.06 -16.83
CA ARG A 34 -13.01 11.95 -15.73
C ARG A 34 -12.75 13.33 -16.31
N LYS A 35 -13.81 14.01 -16.76
CA LYS A 35 -13.76 15.32 -17.42
C LYS A 35 -13.55 16.33 -16.30
N THR A 36 -12.51 16.11 -15.52
CA THR A 36 -11.97 17.15 -14.66
C THR A 36 -11.42 18.19 -15.62
N SER A 37 -11.79 19.45 -15.38
CA SER A 37 -11.18 20.57 -16.10
C SER A 37 -9.67 20.39 -16.07
N VAL A 38 -8.96 20.76 -17.14
CA VAL A 38 -7.51 20.52 -17.34
C VAL A 38 -6.64 21.05 -16.17
N ASN A 39 -7.22 21.82 -15.24
CA ASN A 39 -6.55 22.47 -14.12
C ASN A 39 -6.89 21.91 -12.73
N GLU A 40 -7.74 20.90 -12.60
CA GLU A 40 -8.09 20.32 -11.29
C GLU A 40 -7.27 19.06 -10.97
N PRO A 41 -6.65 18.98 -9.78
CA PRO A 41 -5.85 17.82 -9.41
C PRO A 41 -6.76 16.60 -9.24
N LEU A 42 -6.41 15.51 -9.92
CA LEU A 42 -7.13 14.26 -9.77
C LEU A 42 -6.74 13.59 -8.46
N ILE A 43 -7.65 13.56 -7.50
CA ILE A 43 -7.41 12.96 -6.18
C ILE A 43 -7.44 11.44 -6.32
N TYR A 44 -6.38 10.80 -5.83
CA TYR A 44 -6.28 9.35 -5.76
C TYR A 44 -7.08 8.84 -4.56
N GLU A 45 -7.93 7.86 -4.81
CA GLU A 45 -8.57 7.08 -3.77
C GLU A 45 -8.27 5.59 -4.00
N PRO A 46 -8.03 4.82 -2.93
CA PRO A 46 -7.79 3.39 -3.06
C PRO A 46 -8.90 2.67 -3.80
N HIS A 47 -8.55 1.74 -4.68
CA HIS A 47 -9.52 1.19 -5.63
C HIS A 47 -10.34 0.05 -5.05
N TRP A 48 -9.72 -0.77 -4.19
CA TRP A 48 -10.30 -2.04 -3.74
C TRP A 48 -10.61 -2.09 -2.24
N ILE A 49 -10.37 -0.98 -1.54
CA ILE A 49 -10.55 -0.89 -0.10
C ILE A 49 -11.49 0.28 0.21
N THR A 50 -12.38 0.08 1.16
CA THR A 50 -13.32 1.11 1.64
C THR A 50 -13.03 1.46 3.09
N GLY A 51 -13.24 2.71 3.48
CA GLY A 51 -13.04 3.15 4.86
C GLY A 51 -11.59 3.45 5.24
N GLY A 52 -11.38 3.80 6.51
CA GLY A 52 -10.07 4.17 7.05
C GLY A 52 -9.87 5.60 7.50
N ALA A 53 -8.67 5.83 8.03
CA ALA A 53 -8.14 7.18 8.14
C ALA A 53 -7.72 7.72 6.77
N LYS A 54 -8.24 8.91 6.43
CA LYS A 54 -7.82 9.65 5.25
C LYS A 54 -6.34 10.01 5.34
N HIS A 55 -5.66 10.02 4.19
CA HIS A 55 -4.26 10.39 4.14
C HIS A 55 -4.09 11.88 4.55
N PRO A 56 -3.10 12.24 5.40
CA PRO A 56 -2.94 13.60 5.91
C PRO A 56 -2.59 14.63 4.82
N GLY A 57 -1.93 14.18 3.75
CA GLY A 57 -1.68 14.96 2.54
C GLY A 57 -2.59 14.54 1.38
N LEU A 58 -2.86 15.48 0.47
CA LEU A 58 -3.55 15.18 -0.79
C LEU A 58 -2.68 14.27 -1.66
N ILE A 59 -3.17 13.07 -1.95
CA ILE A 59 -2.56 12.17 -2.92
C ILE A 59 -3.22 12.45 -4.27
N VAL A 60 -2.41 12.85 -5.23
CA VAL A 60 -2.87 13.17 -6.59
C VAL A 60 -2.30 12.17 -7.57
N GLU A 61 -3.10 11.83 -8.56
CA GLU A 61 -2.74 10.91 -9.63
C GLU A 61 -2.69 11.65 -10.98
N THR A 62 -1.80 11.23 -11.87
CA THR A 62 -1.78 11.78 -13.22
C THR A 62 -2.91 11.17 -14.05
N PRO A 63 -3.54 11.92 -14.98
CA PRO A 63 -4.64 11.40 -15.79
C PRO A 63 -4.30 10.10 -16.55
N GLY A 64 -3.03 9.96 -16.99
CA GLY A 64 -2.57 8.75 -17.66
C GLY A 64 -2.52 7.51 -16.76
N LEU A 65 -2.19 7.67 -15.48
CA LEU A 65 -2.13 6.56 -14.53
C LEU A 65 -3.53 6.18 -14.03
N ALA A 66 -4.40 7.18 -13.81
CA ALA A 66 -5.77 6.98 -13.36
C ALA A 66 -6.67 6.24 -14.35
N ASN A 67 -6.27 6.18 -15.63
CA ASN A 67 -7.00 5.45 -16.65
C ASN A 67 -6.68 3.94 -16.65
N VAL A 68 -5.72 3.50 -15.84
CA VAL A 68 -5.33 2.10 -15.74
C VAL A 68 -5.92 1.52 -14.45
N ALA A 69 -6.78 0.51 -14.58
CA ALA A 69 -7.29 -0.20 -13.42
C ALA A 69 -6.14 -0.95 -12.72
N PRO A 70 -5.95 -0.75 -11.40
CA PRO A 70 -4.92 -1.47 -10.67
C PRO A 70 -5.29 -2.96 -10.55
N PRO A 71 -4.30 -3.85 -10.37
CA PRO A 71 -4.56 -5.28 -10.25
C PRO A 71 -5.46 -5.58 -9.04
N PRO A 72 -6.30 -6.63 -9.09
CA PRO A 72 -7.18 -6.98 -7.98
C PRO A 72 -6.38 -7.42 -6.75
N ILE A 73 -6.84 -7.01 -5.57
CA ILE A 73 -6.27 -7.44 -4.30
C ILE A 73 -6.84 -8.81 -3.88
N THR A 74 -5.95 -9.69 -3.42
CA THR A 74 -6.31 -11.02 -2.87
C THR A 74 -5.74 -11.25 -1.48
N TYR A 75 -4.80 -10.40 -1.06
CA TYR A 75 -4.07 -10.55 0.19
C TYR A 75 -4.83 -9.99 1.39
N ARG A 76 -4.75 -10.70 2.52
CA ARG A 76 -5.31 -10.25 3.81
C ARG A 76 -4.20 -9.92 4.80
N PRO A 77 -3.95 -8.63 5.13
CA PRO A 77 -2.89 -8.27 6.08
C PRO A 77 -3.22 -8.75 7.50
N SER A 78 -2.20 -9.15 8.24
CA SER A 78 -2.25 -9.57 9.65
C SER A 78 -1.97 -8.39 10.61
N LEU A 79 -2.39 -7.18 10.23
CA LEU A 79 -2.17 -5.97 11.00
C LEU A 79 -3.30 -5.68 12.01
N PRO A 80 -2.99 -5.15 13.21
CA PRO A 80 -4.00 -4.68 14.16
C PRO A 80 -4.83 -3.51 13.60
N HIS A 81 -6.15 -3.55 13.82
CA HIS A 81 -7.15 -2.56 13.38
C HIS A 81 -6.88 -1.15 13.86
N ARG A 82 -6.34 -1.06 15.07
CA ARG A 82 -6.06 0.21 15.72
C ARG A 82 -5.08 1.06 14.90
N LEU A 83 -4.23 0.44 14.07
CA LEU A 83 -3.32 1.20 13.21
C LEU A 83 -4.07 2.10 12.24
N ASN A 84 -5.20 1.63 11.72
CA ASN A 84 -6.00 2.39 10.78
C ASN A 84 -7.00 3.30 11.49
N ASN A 85 -7.73 2.77 12.48
CA ASN A 85 -8.75 3.52 13.20
C ASN A 85 -8.19 4.71 13.99
N LEU A 86 -6.92 4.64 14.42
CA LEU A 86 -6.22 5.74 15.08
C LEU A 86 -5.48 6.67 14.10
N GLY A 87 -5.55 6.42 12.79
CA GLY A 87 -4.85 7.21 11.78
C GLY A 87 -3.33 7.08 11.77
N LEU A 88 -2.78 5.98 12.32
CA LEU A 88 -1.35 5.70 12.29
C LEU A 88 -0.89 5.24 10.90
N ILE A 89 -1.79 4.62 10.13
CA ILE A 89 -1.62 4.32 8.71
C ILE A 89 -2.86 4.80 7.96
N SER A 90 -2.64 5.51 6.85
CA SER A 90 -3.74 5.98 6.00
C SER A 90 -4.29 4.88 5.09
N GLU A 91 -5.49 5.08 4.55
CA GLU A 91 -6.11 4.19 3.56
C GLU A 91 -5.18 3.88 2.38
N VAL A 92 -4.55 4.91 1.80
CA VAL A 92 -3.62 4.78 0.67
C VAL A 92 -2.44 3.90 1.06
N GLN A 93 -1.79 4.18 2.19
CA GLN A 93 -0.63 3.41 2.66
C GLN A 93 -1.00 1.97 3.02
N PHE A 94 -2.20 1.75 3.56
CA PHE A 94 -2.72 0.43 3.88
C PHE A 94 -2.90 -0.43 2.62
N GLU A 95 -3.39 0.15 1.53
CA GLU A 95 -3.46 -0.52 0.23
C GLU A 95 -2.08 -0.98 -0.26
N ARG A 96 -1.04 -0.17 -0.05
CA ARG A 96 0.35 -0.56 -0.40
C ARG A 96 0.81 -1.76 0.42
N VAL A 97 0.41 -1.85 1.70
CA VAL A 97 0.69 -3.04 2.52
C VAL A 97 0.04 -4.29 1.92
N ILE A 98 -1.20 -4.17 1.46
CA ILE A 98 -1.93 -5.29 0.84
C ILE A 98 -1.20 -5.78 -0.42
N TYR A 99 -0.87 -4.88 -1.34
CA TYR A 99 -0.14 -5.24 -2.56
C TYR A 99 1.24 -5.84 -2.26
N ALA A 100 1.96 -5.29 -1.28
CA ALA A 100 3.25 -5.83 -0.88
C ALA A 100 3.13 -7.24 -0.33
N GLY A 101 2.13 -7.50 0.51
CA GLY A 101 1.82 -8.82 1.01
C GLY A 101 1.46 -9.82 -0.10
N GLN A 102 0.66 -9.39 -1.08
CA GLN A 102 0.31 -10.20 -2.25
C GLN A 102 1.54 -10.57 -3.08
N ALA A 103 2.46 -9.63 -3.28
CA ALA A 103 3.74 -9.91 -3.94
C ALA A 103 4.57 -10.89 -3.10
N HIS A 104 4.62 -10.70 -1.78
CA HIS A 104 5.36 -11.59 -0.89
C HIS A 104 4.83 -13.02 -0.84
N GLU A 105 3.56 -13.29 -1.14
CA GLU A 105 3.03 -14.66 -1.23
C GLU A 105 3.51 -15.41 -2.49
N GLN A 106 3.96 -14.70 -3.51
CA GLN A 106 4.40 -15.29 -4.77
C GLN A 106 5.86 -15.75 -4.72
N ARG A 107 6.15 -16.83 -5.44
CA ARG A 107 7.51 -17.33 -5.68
C ARG A 107 7.87 -17.16 -7.15
N LEU A 108 9.06 -16.64 -7.40
CA LEU A 108 9.65 -16.53 -8.73
C LEU A 108 10.14 -17.91 -9.20
N ALA A 109 10.44 -18.03 -10.50
CA ALA A 109 10.91 -19.29 -11.10
C ALA A 109 12.17 -19.87 -10.44
N ASN A 110 13.01 -19.02 -9.84
CA ASN A 110 14.21 -19.42 -9.10
C ASN A 110 13.94 -19.79 -7.63
N GLY A 111 12.67 -19.87 -7.20
CA GLY A 111 12.27 -20.16 -5.82
C GLY A 111 12.37 -18.98 -4.84
N ALA A 112 12.94 -17.85 -5.27
CA ALA A 112 12.98 -16.64 -4.47
C ALA A 112 11.56 -16.06 -4.27
N ARG A 113 11.36 -15.35 -3.17
CA ARG A 113 10.12 -14.61 -2.92
C ARG A 113 10.07 -13.38 -3.82
N ALA A 114 8.92 -13.11 -4.44
CA ALA A 114 8.76 -11.87 -5.19
C ALA A 114 8.77 -10.66 -4.25
N GLY A 115 9.36 -9.57 -4.71
CA GLY A 115 9.39 -8.28 -4.01
C GLY A 115 8.43 -7.27 -4.65
N ILE A 116 8.28 -6.12 -4.00
CA ILE A 116 7.51 -5.00 -4.51
C ILE A 116 8.37 -3.73 -4.55
N SER A 117 8.10 -2.87 -5.53
CA SER A 117 8.66 -1.51 -5.58
C SER A 117 7.52 -0.50 -5.39
N ILE A 118 7.72 0.48 -4.50
CA ILE A 118 6.74 1.53 -4.23
C ILE A 118 7.26 2.84 -4.84
N GLY A 119 6.65 3.24 -5.95
CA GLY A 119 7.03 4.41 -6.74
C GLY A 119 6.31 5.70 -6.37
N ASP A 120 5.58 5.76 -5.25
CA ASP A 120 4.78 6.92 -4.86
C ASP A 120 5.63 8.20 -4.73
N GLY A 121 5.03 9.36 -5.04
CA GLY A 121 5.67 10.68 -4.93
C GLY A 121 6.16 11.02 -3.51
N THR A 122 6.97 12.07 -3.40
CA THR A 122 7.36 12.62 -2.08
C THR A 122 6.11 13.09 -1.32
N GLY A 123 6.04 12.84 -0.02
CA GLY A 123 4.89 13.23 0.81
C GLY A 123 3.81 12.15 0.97
N ALA A 124 3.85 11.06 0.18
CA ALA A 124 2.92 9.92 0.32
C ALA A 124 3.19 9.02 1.55
N GLY A 125 4.27 9.28 2.30
CA GLY A 125 4.61 8.51 3.50
C GLY A 125 5.11 7.09 3.21
N LYS A 126 5.99 6.93 2.20
CA LYS A 126 6.60 5.62 1.84
C LYS A 126 7.23 4.88 3.02
N THR A 127 7.85 5.60 3.94
CA THR A 127 8.42 5.00 5.17
C THR A 127 7.33 4.41 6.06
N SER A 128 6.17 5.05 6.17
CA SER A 128 5.03 4.52 6.93
C SER A 128 4.45 3.28 6.26
N SER A 129 4.31 3.28 4.93
CA SER A 129 3.93 2.09 4.17
C SER A 129 4.92 0.95 4.39
N LEU A 130 6.24 1.24 4.31
CA LEU A 130 7.30 0.26 4.56
C LEU A 130 7.23 -0.31 5.99
N ALA A 131 7.01 0.53 7.00
CA ALA A 131 6.84 0.09 8.38
C ALA A 131 5.63 -0.85 8.52
N GLY A 132 4.51 -0.53 7.85
CA GLY A 132 3.34 -1.39 7.79
C GLY A 132 3.64 -2.76 7.17
N ILE A 133 4.40 -2.79 6.07
CA ILE A 133 4.83 -4.02 5.38
C ILE A 133 5.70 -4.89 6.28
N ILE A 134 6.66 -4.29 6.98
CA ILE A 134 7.55 -5.00 7.91
C ILE A 134 6.73 -5.59 9.05
N LEU A 135 5.82 -4.80 9.62
CA LEU A 135 4.99 -5.21 10.74
C LEU A 135 4.05 -6.36 10.34
N ASP A 136 3.46 -6.29 9.16
CA ASP A 136 2.60 -7.34 8.61
C ASP A 136 3.39 -8.66 8.42
N ASN A 137 4.58 -8.59 7.84
CA ASN A 137 5.49 -9.73 7.72
C ASN A 137 5.90 -10.29 9.09
N TRP A 138 6.12 -9.42 10.08
CA TRP A 138 6.48 -9.82 11.44
C TRP A 138 5.37 -10.63 12.11
N PHE A 139 4.12 -10.19 12.00
CA PHE A 139 2.95 -10.92 12.52
C PHE A 139 2.76 -12.28 11.82
N ARG A 140 3.15 -12.39 10.55
CA ARG A 140 3.18 -13.65 9.79
C ARG A 140 4.39 -14.55 10.09
N GLY A 141 5.26 -14.16 11.02
CA GLY A 141 6.42 -14.95 11.45
C GLY A 141 7.72 -14.64 10.71
N ASN A 142 7.70 -13.78 9.68
CA ASN A 142 8.89 -13.32 8.97
C ASN A 142 9.57 -12.18 9.76
N ARG A 143 10.25 -12.53 10.86
CA ARG A 143 10.81 -11.56 11.82
C ARG A 143 12.19 -11.01 11.45
N LYS A 144 12.78 -11.46 10.34
CA LYS A 144 14.08 -10.99 9.87
C LYS A 144 13.88 -9.89 8.84
N THR A 145 14.28 -8.67 9.16
CA THR A 145 14.21 -7.51 8.27
C THR A 145 15.56 -6.83 8.21
N VAL A 146 16.03 -6.52 7.00
CA VAL A 146 17.22 -5.69 6.76
C VAL A 146 16.77 -4.44 6.04
N LEU A 147 17.15 -3.28 6.58
CA LEU A 147 16.83 -1.98 6.01
C LEU A 147 18.10 -1.29 5.54
N VAL A 148 18.12 -0.89 4.27
CA VAL A 148 19.23 -0.18 3.66
C VAL A 148 18.72 1.18 3.20
N PHE A 149 19.32 2.24 3.73
CA PHE A 149 19.04 3.61 3.32
C PHE A 149 20.34 4.28 2.91
N SER A 150 20.30 5.05 1.82
CA SER A 150 21.41 5.91 1.44
C SER A 150 21.18 7.30 2.01
N GLN A 151 22.20 7.88 2.66
CA GLN A 151 22.19 9.27 3.06
C GLN A 151 23.23 10.04 2.25
N ASN A 152 22.78 10.96 1.40
CA ASN A 152 23.69 11.86 0.72
C ASN A 152 23.94 13.08 1.63
N ARG A 153 25.06 13.08 2.35
CA ARG A 153 25.45 14.23 3.19
C ARG A 153 25.85 15.39 2.28
N PHE A 154 24.94 16.34 2.07
CA PHE A 154 25.23 17.59 1.41
C PHE A 154 26.20 18.42 2.27
N ASN A 155 27.49 18.36 1.95
CA ASN A 155 28.53 19.10 2.65
C ASN A 155 28.43 20.59 2.30
N ARG A 156 27.80 21.41 3.16
CA ARG A 156 27.91 22.87 3.07
C ARG A 156 29.26 23.29 3.66
N SER A 157 30.32 23.25 2.86
CA SER A 157 31.52 24.02 3.15
C SER A 157 31.16 25.50 3.12
N ARG A 158 30.86 26.10 4.28
CA ARG A 158 30.76 27.55 4.39
C ARG A 158 32.17 28.12 4.18
N PRO A 159 32.40 29.05 3.23
CA PRO A 159 33.67 29.76 3.19
C PRO A 159 33.81 30.52 4.52
N ARG A 160 34.90 30.26 5.26
CA ARG A 160 35.28 31.13 6.38
C ARG A 160 35.54 32.51 5.76
N ARG A 161 34.71 33.50 6.10
CA ARG A 161 35.08 34.90 5.85
C ARG A 161 36.36 35.17 6.65
N ILE A 162 37.39 35.60 5.93
CA ILE A 162 38.61 36.20 6.47
C ILE A 162 38.25 37.62 6.93
#